data_AF-S7TC87-F1
#
_entry.id   AF-S7TC87-F1
#
_cell.length_a   1.000
_cell.length_b   1.000
_cell.length_c   1.000
_cell.angle_alpha   90.00
_cell.angle_beta   90.00
_cell.angle_gamma   90.00
#
_symmetry.space_group_name_H-M   'P 1'
#
loop_
_entity.id
_entity.type
_entity.pdbx_description
1 polymer ?
#
loop_
_entity_poly.entity_id
_entity_poly.type
_entity_poly.pdbx_seq_one_letter_code
_entity_poly.pdbx_strand_id
1 'polypeptide(L)' 'EAYFLPILSLGREAGAPQAANMVLLGALCAADRLPFGLSRLAETIRTSMSPKLHDINLKAIELGARALCEAKAA' A
#
# COMPACT_ATOMS: atom_id res chain seq x y z
N GLU A 1 -2.20 15.82 -10.72
CA GLU A 1 -2.97 15.91 -9.45
C GLU A 1 -2.06 15.53 -8.30
N ALA A 2 -2.30 16.08 -7.12
CA ALA A 2 -1.56 15.75 -5.91
C ALA A 2 -2.56 15.25 -4.86
N TYR A 3 -2.26 14.10 -4.25
CA TYR A 3 -3.08 13.46 -3.22
C TYR A 3 -2.27 13.35 -1.93
N PHE A 4 -2.84 13.79 -0.81
CA PHE A 4 -2.20 13.72 0.50
C PHE A 4 -2.84 12.61 1.32
N LEU A 5 -2.04 11.61 1.72
CA LEU A 5 -2.52 10.40 2.38
C LEU A 5 -1.92 10.26 3.79
N PRO A 6 -2.70 9.81 4.80
CA PRO A 6 -2.22 9.66 6.18
C PRO A 6 -1.41 8.36 6.38
N ILE A 7 -0.31 8.19 5.63
CA ILE A 7 0.41 6.90 5.50
C ILE A 7 0.95 6.35 6.83
N LEU A 8 1.34 7.20 7.78
CA LEU A 8 1.85 6.76 9.08
C LEU A 8 0.75 6.16 9.96
N SER A 9 -0.45 6.72 9.91
CA SER A 9 -1.61 6.18 10.62
C SER A 9 -2.05 4.85 10.01
N LEU A 10 -2.09 4.77 8.68
CA LEU A 10 -2.42 3.54 7.95
C LEU A 10 -1.37 2.45 8.15
N GLY A 11 -0.08 2.79 8.23
CA GLY A 11 0.98 1.83 8.57
C GLY A 11 0.77 1.24 9.97
N ARG A 12 0.43 2.08 10.97
CA ARG A 12 0.07 1.60 12.31
C ARG A 12 -1.16 0.69 12.29
N GLU A 13 -2.18 1.02 11.51
CA GLU A 13 -3.36 0.17 11.31
C GLU A 13 -3.01 -1.17 10.64
N ALA A 14 -2.04 -1.16 9.71
CA ALA A 14 -1.51 -2.37 9.10
C ALA A 14 -0.75 -3.27 10.09
N GLY A 15 -0.29 -2.71 11.21
CA GLY A 15 0.37 -3.42 12.30
C GLY A 15 1.75 -2.88 12.67
N ALA A 16 2.33 -1.97 11.86
CA ALA A 16 3.63 -1.39 12.14
C ALA A 16 3.81 -0.03 11.44
N PRO A 17 4.26 1.04 12.11
CA PRO A 17 4.51 2.33 11.46
C PRO A 17 5.51 2.23 10.30
N GLN A 18 6.42 1.25 10.32
CA GLN A 18 7.37 0.96 9.25
C GLN A 18 6.69 0.51 7.95
N ALA A 19 5.46 0.00 8.01
CA ALA A 19 4.69 -0.40 6.83
C ALA A 19 4.13 0.79 6.01
N ALA A 20 4.34 2.03 6.47
CA ALA A 20 3.88 3.23 5.78
C ALA A 20 4.43 3.36 4.34
N ASN A 21 5.62 2.82 4.05
CA ASN A 21 6.15 2.78 2.69
C ASN A 21 5.31 1.87 1.77
N MET A 22 4.80 0.75 2.28
CA MET A 22 3.93 -0.16 1.55
C MET A 22 2.55 0.45 1.33
N VAL A 23 2.04 1.22 2.30
CA VAL A 23 0.85 2.05 2.07
C VAL A 23 1.07 2.99 0.88
N LEU A 24 2.22 3.67 0.80
CA LEU A 24 2.52 4.56 -0.31
C LEU A 24 2.61 3.80 -1.65
N LEU A 25 3.25 2.62 -1.69
CA LEU A 25 3.34 1.80 -2.91
C LEU A 25 1.97 1.26 -3.36
N GLY A 26 1.11 0.88 -2.41
CA GLY A 26 -0.27 0.47 -2.68
C GLY A 26 -1.08 1.60 -3.32
N ALA A 27 -0.97 2.81 -2.75
CA ALA A 27 -1.58 4.01 -3.32
C ALA A 27 -1.05 4.28 -4.75
N LEU A 28 0.27 4.22 -4.94
CA LEU A 28 0.86 4.43 -6.26
C LEU A 28 0.40 3.41 -7.30
N CYS A 29 0.21 2.13 -6.92
CA CYS A 29 -0.37 1.13 -7.80
C CYS A 29 -1.81 1.48 -8.21
N ALA A 30 -2.64 1.96 -7.27
CA ALA A 30 -4.01 2.41 -7.55
C ALA A 30 -4.10 3.75 -8.31
N ALA A 31 -2.97 4.42 -8.55
CA ALA A 31 -2.91 5.61 -9.38
C ALA A 31 -2.95 5.27 -10.89
N ASP A 32 -2.79 3.98 -11.25
CA ASP A 32 -2.73 3.51 -12.63
C ASP A 32 -1.67 4.29 -13.45
N ARG A 33 -0.50 4.51 -12.83
CA ARG A 33 0.65 5.20 -13.44
C ARG A 33 1.86 4.29 -13.65
N LEU A 34 1.86 3.10 -13.04
CA LEU A 34 2.93 2.12 -13.14
C LEU A 34 2.58 1.08 -14.22
N PRO A 35 3.59 0.43 -14.83
CA PRO A 35 3.34 -0.67 -15.77
C PRO A 35 2.88 -1.98 -15.09
N PHE A 36 2.51 -1.92 -13.81
CA PHE A 36 2.04 -3.04 -13.00
C PHE A 36 1.09 -2.54 -11.90
N GLY A 37 0.26 -3.45 -11.37
CA GLY A 37 -0.73 -3.14 -10.35
C GLY A 37 -0.50 -3.86 -9.02
N LEU A 38 -1.51 -3.77 -8.15
CA LEU A 38 -1.48 -4.28 -6.79
C LEU A 38 -1.19 -5.79 -6.72
N SER A 39 -1.72 -6.58 -7.67
CA SER A 39 -1.48 -8.03 -7.74
C SER A 39 0.00 -8.38 -7.88
N ARG A 40 0.74 -7.65 -8.73
CA ARG A 40 2.18 -7.88 -8.92
C ARG A 40 2.98 -7.47 -7.69
N LEU A 41 2.59 -6.37 -7.04
CA LEU A 41 3.20 -5.94 -5.78
C LEU A 41 2.96 -6.98 -4.67
N ALA A 42 1.74 -7.52 -4.56
CA ALA A 42 1.41 -8.57 -3.60
C ALA A 42 2.21 -9.87 -3.83
N GLU A 43 2.37 -10.30 -5.09
CA GLU A 43 3.22 -11.43 -5.46
C GLU A 43 4.69 -11.18 -5.06
N THR A 44 5.19 -9.97 -5.30
CA THR A 44 6.56 -9.57 -4.94
C THR A 44 6.77 -9.62 -3.42
N ILE A 45 5.80 -9.20 -2.62
CA ILE A 45 5.85 -9.32 -1.15
C ILE A 45 6.01 -10.79 -0.74
N ARG A 46 5.20 -11.68 -1.33
CA ARG A 46 5.20 -13.12 -0.99
C ARG A 46 6.51 -13.82 -1.34
N THR A 47 7.15 -13.40 -2.42
CA THR A 47 8.35 -14.04 -2.97
C THR A 47 9.65 -13.44 -2.45
N SER A 48 9.66 -12.15 -2.10
CA SER A 48 10.89 -11.40 -1.80
C SER A 48 11.04 -11.01 -0.32
N MET A 49 9.95 -11.02 0.46
CA MET A 49 9.99 -10.66 1.88
C MET A 49 9.89 -11.88 2.79
N SER A 50 10.37 -11.73 4.02
CA SER A 50 10.22 -12.75 5.06
C SER A 50 8.73 -13.05 5.33
N PRO A 51 8.33 -14.33 5.49
CA PRO A 51 6.93 -14.71 5.71
C PRO A 51 6.24 -13.98 6.87
N LYS A 52 6.97 -13.71 7.97
CA LYS A 52 6.44 -12.97 9.13
C LYS A 52 6.01 -11.53 8.82
N LEU A 53 6.43 -10.99 7.67
CA LEU A 53 6.11 -9.64 7.23
C LEU A 53 4.98 -9.62 6.19
N HIS A 54 4.55 -10.77 5.68
CA HIS A 54 3.58 -10.82 4.58
C HIS A 54 2.27 -10.14 4.97
N ASP A 55 1.64 -10.56 6.06
CA ASP A 55 0.31 -10.07 6.45
C ASP A 55 0.27 -8.54 6.64
N ILE A 56 1.25 -7.99 7.36
CA ILE A 56 1.36 -6.54 7.61
C ILE A 56 1.51 -5.78 6.29
N ASN A 57 2.39 -6.24 5.40
CA ASN A 57 2.68 -5.49 4.17
C ASN A 57 1.58 -5.66 3.10
N LEU A 58 0.88 -6.80 3.06
CA LEU A 58 -0.28 -7.00 2.20
C LEU A 58 -1.44 -6.11 2.62
N LYS A 59 -1.73 -6.08 3.93
CA LYS A 59 -2.72 -5.15 4.48
C LYS A 59 -2.34 -3.69 4.18
N ALA A 60 -1.06 -3.34 4.32
CA ALA A 60 -0.59 -1.98 4.05
C ALA A 60 -0.82 -1.56 2.58
N ILE A 61 -0.51 -2.40 1.59
CA ILE A 61 -0.74 -2.05 0.18
C ILE A 61 -2.24 -1.91 -0.14
N GLU A 62 -3.10 -2.72 0.48
CA GLU A 62 -4.56 -2.61 0.33
C GLU A 62 -5.09 -1.31 0.92
N LEU A 63 -4.65 -0.96 2.13
CA LEU A 63 -4.99 0.32 2.78
C LEU A 63 -4.56 1.52 1.94
N GLY A 64 -3.36 1.45 1.36
CA GLY A 64 -2.85 2.48 0.45
C GLY A 64 -3.70 2.66 -0.80
N ALA A 65 -4.05 1.56 -1.46
CA ALA A 65 -4.90 1.57 -2.65
C ALA A 65 -6.28 2.17 -2.34
N ARG A 66 -6.90 1.74 -1.23
CA ARG A 66 -8.19 2.28 -0.78
C ARG A 66 -8.13 3.77 -0.48
N ALA A 67 -7.10 4.22 0.24
CA ALA A 67 -6.94 5.62 0.61
C ALA A 67 -6.83 6.54 -0.62
N LEU A 68 -6.17 6.10 -1.69
CA LEU A 68 -6.14 6.86 -2.94
C LEU A 68 -7.52 6.89 -3.63
N CYS A 69 -8.23 5.75 -3.69
CA CYS A 69 -9.57 5.71 -4.26
C CYS A 69 -10.53 6.66 -3.54
N GLU A 70 -10.48 6.71 -2.21
CA GLU A 70 -11.25 7.64 -1.39
C GLU A 70 -10.83 9.10 -1.66
N ALA A 71 -9.53 9.38 -1.72
CA ALA A 71 -9.02 10.73 -2.00
C ALA A 71 -9.34 11.23 -3.42
N LYS A 72 -9.50 10.32 -4.40
CA LYS A 72 -9.96 10.64 -5.77
C LYS A 72 -11.46 10.94 -5.84
N ALA A 73 -12.24 10.43 -4.89
CA ALA A 73 -13.69 10.60 -4.86
C ALA A 73 -14.15 11.83 -4.06
N ALA A 74 -13.24 12.47 -3.32
CA ALA A 74 -13.45 13.70 -2.56
C ALA A 74 -13.17 14.95 -3.39
#